data_AF-A0A949K4N7-F1
#
_entry.id   AF-A0A949K4N7-F1
#
_cell.length_a   1.000
_cell.length_b   1.000
_cell.length_c   1.000
_cell.angle_alpha   90.00
_cell.angle_beta   90.00
_cell.angle_gamma   90.00
#
_symmetry.space_group_name_H-M   'P 1'
#
loop_
_entity.id
_entity.type
_entity.pdbx_description
1 polymer ?
#
loop_
_entity_poly.entity_id
_entity_poly.type
_entity_poly.pdbx_seq_one_letter_code
_entity_poly.pdbx_strand_id
1 'polypeptide(L)'
;MELPYSSELPIHSFSRLFDNMSESYKLFWFQAVVEHVIQGKNRITFSEIIDYMIADAWYMVSEYRLNFGPSDTLEKLVFQIYENSGLKTTEKKENILKYLQDNQEPEVIQMKRTLALHVPFRLQAPFLTGAKASFWKSQATVIERMNQEKHLLYYYDQVQGLKRSIRINEEWLDYILANQSVLLGWLQFHMIEYLQKRNPSVPGIPNKISPPAKRHLEKVKKYWKAIVTVEPVCDIYTGKTLTGEEVSIDHFIPWSYVAHDELYNLTPTTKNVNSSKSNRLPDWNTYFGRLCRIEYQAYQIMWRNRTVHALFEHCKKEHINSQDALIKLYDPSIGQETFYKNLEDILHPVYNSALNMGFPKWEASGS
;
A
#
# COMPACT_ATOMS: atom_id res chain seq x y z
N MET A 1 20.46 -6.40 1.21
CA MET A 1 20.61 -5.74 2.53
C MET A 1 21.15 -6.77 3.49
N GLU A 2 22.28 -6.49 4.15
CA GLU A 2 22.89 -7.43 5.11
C GLU A 2 22.28 -7.25 6.51
N LEU A 3 22.11 -8.36 7.21
CA LEU A 3 21.63 -8.37 8.58
C LEU A 3 22.80 -8.24 9.57
N PRO A 4 22.60 -7.58 10.72
CA PRO A 4 23.64 -7.45 11.73
C PRO A 4 24.20 -8.81 12.16
N TYR A 5 25.52 -8.89 12.28
CA TYR A 5 26.16 -10.12 12.73
C TYR A 5 25.82 -10.41 14.20
N SER A 6 25.73 -11.70 14.54
CA SER A 6 25.71 -12.19 15.92
C SER A 6 26.59 -13.44 15.99
N SER A 7 27.41 -13.54 17.04
CA SER A 7 28.21 -14.72 17.33
C SER A 7 27.41 -15.86 17.97
N GLU A 8 26.22 -15.56 18.47
CA GLU A 8 25.36 -16.50 19.20
C GLU A 8 24.22 -17.05 18.33
N LEU A 9 23.79 -16.27 17.33
CA LEU A 9 22.64 -16.61 16.49
C LEU A 9 23.04 -17.05 15.08
N PRO A 10 22.31 -18.00 14.47
CA PRO A 10 22.56 -18.46 13.10
C PRO A 10 22.03 -17.45 12.05
N ILE A 11 22.66 -16.28 11.96
CA ILE A 11 22.23 -15.17 11.08
C ILE A 11 22.19 -15.59 9.60
N HIS A 12 23.09 -16.46 9.16
CA HIS A 12 23.07 -17.01 7.80
C HIS A 12 21.80 -17.82 7.49
N SER A 13 21.25 -18.56 8.45
CA SER A 13 19.96 -19.24 8.25
C SER A 13 18.80 -18.26 8.33
N PHE A 14 18.89 -17.27 9.21
CA PHE A 14 17.87 -16.24 9.38
C PHE A 14 17.75 -15.31 8.16
N SER A 15 18.84 -14.98 7.47
CA SER A 15 18.78 -14.19 6.23
C SER A 15 18.02 -14.89 5.10
N ARG A 16 17.72 -16.18 5.25
CA ARG A 16 17.06 -17.03 4.25
C ARG A 16 15.58 -17.29 4.53
N LEU A 17 14.99 -16.65 5.54
CA LEU A 17 13.56 -16.81 5.89
C LEU A 17 12.64 -16.63 4.66
N PHE A 18 13.02 -15.72 3.77
CA PHE A 18 12.22 -15.27 2.64
C PHE A 18 12.67 -15.80 1.26
N ASP A 19 13.71 -16.66 1.18
CA ASP A 19 14.24 -17.19 -0.10
C ASP A 19 13.16 -17.86 -0.97
N ASN A 20 12.26 -18.61 -0.34
CA ASN A 20 11.23 -19.40 -1.01
C ASN A 20 9.84 -19.04 -0.48
N MET A 21 9.11 -18.23 -1.24
CA MET A 21 7.75 -17.76 -0.90
C MET A 21 6.80 -17.83 -2.10
N SER A 22 5.85 -18.76 -2.05
CA SER A 22 4.68 -18.77 -2.94
C SER A 22 3.59 -17.79 -2.49
N GLU A 23 3.49 -17.54 -1.18
CA GLU A 23 2.48 -16.71 -0.51
C GLU A 23 3.15 -15.74 0.47
N SER A 24 2.44 -14.69 0.85
CA SER A 24 2.92 -13.53 1.60
C SER A 24 3.07 -13.79 3.09
N TYR A 25 2.48 -14.88 3.58
CA TYR A 25 2.31 -15.16 5.00
C TYR A 25 3.61 -15.07 5.82
N LYS A 26 4.78 -15.41 5.25
CA LYS A 26 6.04 -15.39 6.00
C LYS A 26 6.43 -13.97 6.37
N LEU A 27 6.25 -13.02 5.44
CA LEU A 27 6.55 -11.61 5.63
C LEU A 27 5.69 -11.06 6.75
N PHE A 28 4.37 -11.23 6.64
CA PHE A 28 3.41 -10.71 7.62
C PHE A 28 3.51 -11.41 8.98
N TRP A 29 3.74 -12.73 9.02
CA TRP A 29 3.95 -13.43 10.29
C TRP A 29 5.20 -12.93 11.00
N PHE A 30 6.31 -12.81 10.27
CA PHE A 30 7.55 -12.30 10.84
C PHE A 30 7.40 -10.84 11.30
N GLN A 31 6.72 -10.00 10.50
CA GLN A 31 6.39 -8.63 10.88
C GLN A 31 5.64 -8.58 12.21
N ALA A 32 4.54 -9.34 12.33
CA ALA A 32 3.75 -9.39 13.54
C ALA A 32 4.57 -9.87 14.75
N VAL A 33 5.47 -10.85 14.58
CA VAL A 33 6.38 -11.29 15.65
C VAL A 33 7.30 -10.15 16.10
N VAL A 34 7.97 -9.47 15.16
CA VAL A 34 8.88 -8.35 15.47
C VAL A 34 8.13 -7.23 16.18
N GLU A 35 6.95 -6.86 15.71
CA GLU A 35 6.15 -5.79 16.32
C GLU A 35 5.74 -6.13 17.76
N HIS A 36 5.34 -7.37 18.03
CA HIS A 36 5.02 -7.79 19.39
C HIS A 36 6.25 -7.79 20.32
N VAL A 37 7.43 -8.19 19.81
CA VAL A 37 8.68 -8.11 20.57
C VAL A 37 9.02 -6.67 20.91
N ILE A 38 8.90 -5.74 19.95
CA ILE A 38 9.10 -4.30 20.18
C ILE A 38 8.13 -3.75 21.23
N GLN A 39 6.90 -4.28 21.29
CA GLN A 39 5.91 -3.96 22.32
C GLN A 39 6.18 -4.63 23.68
N GLY A 40 7.30 -5.35 23.84
CA GLY A 40 7.70 -6.02 25.08
C GLY A 40 7.05 -7.39 25.31
N LYS A 41 6.38 -7.98 24.31
CA LYS A 41 5.82 -9.32 24.42
C LYS A 41 6.83 -10.37 23.96
N ASN A 42 7.04 -11.40 24.79
CA ASN A 42 7.85 -12.57 24.46
C ASN A 42 7.02 -13.85 24.23
N ARG A 43 5.71 -13.80 24.47
CA ARG A 43 4.78 -14.90 24.27
C ARG A 43 3.54 -14.37 23.57
N ILE A 44 3.18 -14.98 22.44
CA ILE A 44 2.17 -14.44 21.53
C ILE A 44 1.32 -15.59 20.98
N THR A 45 0.00 -15.47 21.02
CA THR A 45 -0.89 -16.47 20.44
C THR A 45 -0.89 -16.43 18.91
N PHE A 46 -1.18 -17.56 18.26
CA PHE A 46 -1.38 -17.60 16.81
C PHE A 46 -2.50 -16.65 16.37
N SER A 47 -3.56 -16.52 17.16
CA SER A 47 -4.63 -15.56 16.88
C SER A 47 -4.11 -14.13 16.85
N GLU A 48 -3.38 -13.69 17.87
CA GLU A 48 -2.81 -12.33 17.93
C GLU A 48 -1.89 -12.04 16.73
N ILE A 49 -1.05 -13.00 16.35
CA ILE A 49 -0.17 -12.85 15.18
C ILE A 49 -1.00 -12.69 13.90
N ILE A 50 -1.98 -13.55 13.68
CA ILE A 50 -2.81 -13.51 12.47
C ILE A 50 -3.66 -12.23 12.42
N ASP A 51 -4.13 -11.74 13.57
CA ASP A 51 -4.87 -10.48 13.63
C ASP A 51 -3.99 -9.30 13.20
N TYR A 52 -2.73 -9.28 13.61
CA TYR A 52 -1.74 -8.30 13.14
C TYR A 52 -1.47 -8.46 11.64
N MET A 53 -1.29 -9.68 11.13
CA MET A 53 -1.11 -9.93 9.70
C MET A 53 -2.26 -9.34 8.87
N ILE A 54 -3.51 -9.52 9.31
CA ILE A 54 -4.70 -8.96 8.64
C ILE A 54 -4.66 -7.44 8.70
N ALA A 55 -4.38 -6.86 9.87
CA ALA A 55 -4.39 -5.42 10.04
C ALA A 55 -3.27 -4.72 9.25
N ASP A 56 -2.09 -5.33 9.14
CA ASP A 56 -0.97 -4.82 8.34
C ASP A 56 -1.19 -4.95 6.83
N ALA A 57 -1.83 -6.03 6.39
CA ALA A 57 -2.22 -6.22 5.00
C ALA A 57 -3.42 -5.35 4.58
N TRP A 58 -4.22 -4.86 5.54
CA TRP A 58 -5.51 -4.22 5.29
C TRP A 58 -5.43 -3.11 4.24
N TYR A 59 -4.56 -2.14 4.45
CA TYR A 59 -4.44 -0.98 3.56
C TYR A 59 -3.90 -1.39 2.18
N MET A 60 -2.96 -2.34 2.14
CA MET A 60 -2.39 -2.85 0.89
C MET A 60 -3.45 -3.51 0.00
N VAL A 61 -4.31 -4.33 0.59
CA VAL A 61 -5.33 -5.09 -0.14
C VAL A 61 -6.56 -4.24 -0.43
N SER A 62 -7.09 -3.52 0.57
CA SER A 62 -8.39 -2.85 0.44
C SER A 62 -8.32 -1.47 -0.23
N GLU A 63 -7.28 -0.67 0.07
CA GLU A 63 -7.13 0.67 -0.47
C GLU A 63 -6.26 0.69 -1.74
N TYR A 64 -5.08 0.07 -1.66
CA TYR A 64 -4.14 0.02 -2.79
C TYR A 64 -4.44 -1.09 -3.81
N ARG A 65 -5.30 -2.05 -3.46
CA ARG A 65 -5.68 -3.19 -4.32
C ARG A 65 -4.47 -4.00 -4.80
N LEU A 66 -3.46 -4.14 -3.95
CA LEU A 66 -2.27 -4.96 -4.26
C LEU A 66 -2.63 -6.44 -4.26
N ASN A 67 -2.14 -7.15 -5.27
CA ASN A 67 -2.22 -8.60 -5.40
C ASN A 67 -1.05 -9.26 -4.64
N PHE A 68 -1.35 -10.13 -3.68
CA PHE A 68 -0.36 -10.94 -2.96
C PHE A 68 -0.18 -12.32 -3.59
N GLY A 69 -1.04 -12.71 -4.51
CA GLY A 69 -0.83 -13.84 -5.42
C GLY A 69 -2.13 -14.58 -5.68
N PRO A 70 -2.20 -15.39 -6.75
CA PRO A 70 -3.44 -16.04 -7.20
C PRO A 70 -4.06 -17.00 -6.16
N SER A 71 -3.29 -17.44 -5.17
CA SER A 71 -3.75 -18.34 -4.11
C SER A 71 -3.37 -17.85 -2.71
N ASP A 72 -3.09 -16.55 -2.56
CA ASP A 72 -2.70 -16.02 -1.26
C ASP A 72 -3.86 -16.04 -0.26
N THR A 73 -3.66 -16.77 0.83
CA THR A 73 -4.70 -16.97 1.84
C THR A 73 -4.97 -15.69 2.65
N LEU A 74 -3.94 -14.87 2.87
CA LEU A 74 -4.06 -13.64 3.66
C LEU A 74 -4.82 -12.57 2.88
N GLU A 75 -4.52 -12.39 1.59
CA GLU A 75 -5.26 -11.48 0.71
C GLU A 75 -6.75 -11.81 0.69
N LYS A 76 -7.09 -13.09 0.48
CA LYS A 76 -8.50 -13.56 0.48
C LYS A 76 -9.19 -13.28 1.80
N LEU A 77 -8.50 -13.52 2.92
CA LEU A 77 -9.03 -13.28 4.27
C LEU A 77 -9.33 -11.79 4.50
N VAL A 78 -8.37 -10.92 4.15
CA VAL A 78 -8.54 -9.47 4.27
C VAL A 78 -9.70 -8.99 3.41
N PHE A 79 -9.79 -9.44 2.15
CA PHE A 79 -10.87 -9.07 1.24
C PHE A 79 -12.24 -9.47 1.79
N GLN A 80 -12.38 -10.70 2.27
CA GLN A 80 -13.63 -11.19 2.83
C GLN A 80 -14.06 -10.40 4.07
N ILE A 81 -13.12 -10.11 4.98
CA ILE A 81 -13.42 -9.32 6.18
C ILE A 81 -13.82 -7.89 5.79
N TYR A 82 -13.12 -7.29 4.83
CA TYR A 82 -13.45 -5.95 4.32
C TYR A 82 -14.89 -5.88 3.79
N GLU A 83 -15.30 -6.81 2.92
CA GLU A 83 -16.64 -6.82 2.33
C GLU A 83 -17.76 -6.99 3.39
N ASN A 84 -17.49 -7.68 4.51
CA ASN A 84 -18.52 -8.01 5.52
C ASN A 84 -18.49 -7.11 6.76
N SER A 85 -17.40 -6.39 7.02
CA SER A 85 -17.20 -5.67 8.28
C SER A 85 -17.78 -4.26 8.32
N GLY A 86 -18.00 -3.63 7.15
CA GLY A 86 -18.34 -2.20 7.06
C GLY A 86 -17.19 -1.25 7.46
N LEU A 87 -15.98 -1.79 7.71
CA LEU A 87 -14.80 -0.97 7.97
C LEU A 87 -14.33 -0.30 6.67
N LYS A 88 -13.87 0.94 6.79
CA LYS A 88 -13.30 1.67 5.66
C LYS A 88 -11.95 1.07 5.23
N THR A 89 -11.60 1.22 3.96
CA THR A 89 -10.29 0.80 3.41
C THR A 89 -9.10 1.47 4.12
N THR A 90 -9.33 2.65 4.69
CA THR A 90 -8.34 3.45 5.43
C THR A 90 -8.49 3.33 6.95
N GLU A 91 -9.06 2.22 7.45
CA GLU A 91 -9.31 2.02 8.87
C GLU A 91 -7.99 1.93 9.66
N LYS A 92 -8.01 2.43 10.90
CA LYS A 92 -6.85 2.39 11.78
C LYS A 92 -6.59 0.95 12.25
N LYS A 93 -5.32 0.58 12.35
CA LYS A 93 -4.87 -0.74 12.80
C LYS A 93 -5.55 -1.16 14.10
N GLU A 94 -5.66 -0.26 15.08
CA GLU A 94 -6.26 -0.55 16.39
C GLU A 94 -7.75 -0.92 16.30
N ASN A 95 -8.49 -0.29 15.38
CA ASN A 95 -9.91 -0.55 15.17
C ASN A 95 -10.11 -1.90 14.46
N ILE A 96 -9.26 -2.23 13.49
CA ILE A 96 -9.27 -3.53 12.81
C ILE A 96 -8.97 -4.64 13.82
N LEU A 97 -7.92 -4.48 14.63
CA LEU A 97 -7.56 -5.45 15.67
C LEU A 97 -8.71 -5.68 16.66
N LYS A 98 -9.37 -4.60 17.11
CA LYS A 98 -10.53 -4.70 17.99
C LYS A 98 -11.69 -5.47 17.33
N TYR A 99 -12.00 -5.16 16.08
CA TYR A 99 -13.03 -5.88 15.32
C TYR A 99 -12.71 -7.38 15.22
N LEU A 100 -11.45 -7.74 14.96
CA LEU A 100 -11.02 -9.13 14.81
C LEU A 100 -11.07 -9.95 16.09
N GLN A 101 -10.93 -9.30 17.25
CA GLN A 101 -11.07 -9.94 18.57
C GLN A 101 -12.52 -10.30 18.88
N ASP A 102 -13.45 -9.43 18.49
CA ASP A 102 -14.89 -9.61 18.74
C ASP A 102 -15.56 -10.49 17.68
N ASN A 103 -14.98 -10.59 16.47
CA ASN A 103 -15.54 -11.37 15.36
C ASN A 103 -15.41 -12.89 15.61
N GLN A 104 -16.56 -13.58 15.63
CA GLN A 104 -16.67 -15.03 15.79
C GLN A 104 -17.25 -15.73 14.55
N GLU A 105 -17.17 -15.11 13.37
CA GLU A 105 -17.68 -15.70 12.13
C GLU A 105 -16.95 -17.01 11.81
N PRO A 106 -17.67 -18.13 11.58
CA PRO A 106 -17.06 -19.43 11.36
C PRO A 106 -16.07 -19.48 10.20
N GLU A 107 -16.35 -18.75 9.11
CA GLU A 107 -15.51 -18.73 7.91
C GLU A 107 -14.18 -18.00 8.17
N VAL A 108 -14.24 -16.83 8.82
CA VAL A 108 -13.04 -16.09 9.25
C VAL A 108 -12.18 -16.95 10.19
N ILE A 109 -12.79 -17.60 11.18
CA ILE A 109 -12.09 -18.52 12.08
C ILE A 109 -11.43 -19.67 11.30
N GLN A 110 -12.12 -20.23 10.31
CA GLN A 110 -11.59 -21.32 9.50
C GLN A 110 -10.40 -20.88 8.65
N MET A 111 -10.44 -19.69 8.05
CA MET A 111 -9.31 -19.14 7.29
C MET A 111 -8.11 -18.80 8.20
N LYS A 112 -8.35 -18.24 9.39
CA LYS A 112 -7.29 -18.06 10.40
C LYS A 112 -6.64 -19.41 10.75
N ARG A 113 -7.43 -20.49 10.90
CA ARG A 113 -6.89 -21.85 11.13
C ARG A 113 -6.04 -22.35 9.97
N THR A 114 -6.41 -22.06 8.73
CA THR A 114 -5.61 -22.40 7.54
C THR A 114 -4.24 -21.72 7.58
N LEU A 115 -4.17 -20.42 7.92
CA LEU A 115 -2.90 -19.71 8.11
C LEU A 115 -2.07 -20.35 9.25
N ALA A 116 -2.68 -20.66 10.39
CA ALA A 116 -2.00 -21.28 11.52
C ALA A 116 -1.43 -22.70 11.26
N LEU A 117 -1.89 -23.39 10.21
CA LEU A 117 -1.54 -24.79 9.95
C LEU A 117 -0.08 -24.97 9.52
N HIS A 118 0.46 -24.03 8.75
CA HIS A 118 1.78 -24.18 8.11
C HIS A 118 2.73 -23.03 8.36
N VAL A 119 2.20 -21.80 8.40
CA VAL A 119 2.99 -20.57 8.51
C VAL A 119 3.96 -20.58 9.70
N PRO A 120 3.52 -20.84 10.94
CA PRO A 120 4.40 -20.80 12.12
C PRO A 120 5.62 -21.71 12.01
N PHE A 121 5.53 -22.81 11.26
CA PHE A 121 6.59 -23.81 11.15
C PHE A 121 7.47 -23.57 9.92
N ARG A 122 6.84 -23.25 8.78
CA ARG A 122 7.53 -23.03 7.50
C ARG A 122 8.37 -21.76 7.48
N LEU A 123 8.07 -20.77 8.32
CA LEU A 123 8.93 -19.60 8.49
C LEU A 123 10.33 -20.04 8.93
N GLN A 124 10.42 -20.90 9.94
CA GLN A 124 11.69 -21.33 10.54
C GLN A 124 12.39 -22.48 9.78
N ALA A 125 11.86 -22.89 8.62
CA ALA A 125 12.43 -23.99 7.83
C ALA A 125 13.93 -23.82 7.49
N PRO A 126 14.47 -22.61 7.21
CA PRO A 126 15.90 -22.43 6.96
C PRO A 126 16.82 -22.78 8.12
N PHE A 127 16.33 -22.79 9.37
CA PHE A 127 17.10 -23.24 10.53
C PHE A 127 17.21 -24.77 10.59
N LEU A 128 16.31 -25.50 9.92
CA LEU A 128 16.19 -26.95 10.00
C LEU A 128 16.93 -27.64 8.84
N THR A 129 18.26 -27.49 8.80
CA THR A 129 19.08 -28.10 7.73
C THR A 129 18.94 -29.62 7.73
N GLY A 130 18.53 -30.20 6.59
CA GLY A 130 18.38 -31.65 6.43
C GLY A 130 17.01 -32.23 6.79
N ALA A 131 16.00 -31.39 7.09
CA ALA A 131 14.63 -31.85 7.30
C ALA A 131 14.06 -32.51 6.03
N LYS A 132 13.78 -33.82 6.10
CA LYS A 132 13.15 -34.58 5.00
C LYS A 132 11.68 -34.17 4.82
N ALA A 133 11.10 -34.41 3.64
CA ALA A 133 9.68 -34.12 3.38
C ALA A 133 8.72 -34.77 4.39
N SER A 134 9.09 -35.92 4.97
CA SER A 134 8.34 -36.59 6.03
C SER A 134 8.21 -35.76 7.33
N PHE A 135 9.11 -34.81 7.56
CA PHE A 135 9.07 -33.90 8.71
C PHE A 135 7.75 -33.13 8.77
N TRP A 136 7.24 -32.67 7.63
CA TRP A 136 6.11 -31.76 7.54
C TRP A 136 4.73 -32.45 7.54
N LYS A 137 4.68 -33.78 7.76
CA LYS A 137 3.44 -34.57 7.64
C LYS A 137 2.47 -34.40 8.81
N SER A 138 2.95 -34.10 10.01
CA SER A 138 2.13 -33.98 11.23
C SER A 138 2.53 -32.74 12.02
N GLN A 139 1.58 -31.86 12.31
CA GLN A 139 1.82 -30.64 13.08
C GLN A 139 2.39 -30.97 14.47
N ALA A 140 1.82 -31.97 15.16
CA ALA A 140 2.28 -32.38 16.48
C ALA A 140 3.74 -32.85 16.46
N THR A 141 4.12 -33.66 15.46
CA THR A 141 5.50 -34.15 15.30
C THR A 141 6.46 -33.03 14.94
N VAL A 142 6.05 -32.08 14.10
CA VAL A 142 6.84 -30.89 13.76
C VAL A 142 7.14 -30.08 15.03
N ILE A 143 6.11 -29.80 15.84
CA ILE A 143 6.23 -29.02 17.07
C ILE A 143 7.17 -29.72 18.06
N GLU A 144 6.97 -31.01 18.31
CA GLU A 144 7.78 -31.77 19.26
C GLU A 144 9.27 -31.70 18.88
N ARG A 145 9.58 -31.89 17.59
CA ARG A 145 10.96 -31.82 17.09
C ARG A 145 11.51 -30.41 17.15
N MET A 146 10.77 -29.41 16.66
CA MET A 146 11.24 -28.01 16.69
C MET A 146 11.50 -27.53 18.12
N ASN A 147 10.72 -27.98 19.10
CA ASN A 147 10.95 -27.67 20.51
C ASN A 147 12.22 -28.32 21.10
N GLN A 148 12.85 -29.27 20.40
CA GLN A 148 14.13 -29.88 20.76
C GLN A 148 15.32 -29.21 20.03
N GLU A 149 15.06 -28.41 19.01
CA GLU A 149 16.09 -27.71 18.24
C GLU A 149 16.62 -26.49 19.00
N LYS A 150 17.87 -26.13 18.76
CA LYS A 150 18.50 -24.95 19.35
C LYS A 150 18.44 -23.76 18.40
N HIS A 151 18.45 -22.55 18.97
CA HIS A 151 18.56 -21.28 18.25
C HIS A 151 17.45 -20.99 17.23
N LEU A 152 16.29 -21.65 17.35
CA LEU A 152 15.10 -21.24 16.64
C LEU A 152 14.65 -19.86 17.14
N LEU A 153 13.98 -19.11 16.25
CA LEU A 153 13.42 -17.79 16.56
C LEU A 153 12.42 -17.88 17.72
N TYR A 154 11.59 -18.93 17.69
CA TYR A 154 10.60 -19.19 18.73
C TYR A 154 10.24 -20.67 18.85
N TYR A 155 9.72 -21.01 20.03
CA TYR A 155 9.24 -22.34 20.42
C TYR A 155 7.73 -22.34 20.64
N TYR A 156 7.11 -23.52 20.65
CA TYR A 156 5.65 -23.65 20.68
C TYR A 156 5.15 -24.22 22.00
N ASP A 157 4.09 -23.62 22.55
CA ASP A 157 3.39 -24.18 23.70
C ASP A 157 2.46 -25.33 23.31
N GLN A 158 2.02 -26.11 24.30
CA GLN A 158 1.22 -27.33 24.11
C GLN A 158 -0.25 -27.09 23.69
N VAL A 159 -0.75 -25.86 23.87
CA VAL A 159 -2.14 -25.49 23.52
C VAL A 159 -2.36 -25.66 22.01
N GLN A 160 -3.54 -26.12 21.58
CA GLN A 160 -3.84 -26.38 20.17
C GLN A 160 -4.55 -25.23 19.46
N GLY A 161 -4.50 -25.25 18.12
CA GLY A 161 -5.22 -24.31 17.26
C GLY A 161 -4.77 -22.86 17.43
N LEU A 162 -5.70 -21.91 17.27
CA LEU A 162 -5.43 -20.47 17.33
C LEU A 162 -4.98 -19.98 18.72
N LYS A 163 -5.31 -20.73 19.78
CA LYS A 163 -4.86 -20.44 21.14
C LYS A 163 -3.43 -20.89 21.43
N ARG A 164 -2.82 -21.67 20.52
CA ARG A 164 -1.39 -22.01 20.61
C ARG A 164 -0.59 -20.73 20.62
N SER A 165 0.39 -20.65 21.51
CA SER A 165 1.32 -19.51 21.56
C SER A 165 2.71 -19.93 21.12
N ILE A 166 3.44 -18.96 20.56
CA ILE A 166 4.88 -19.02 20.44
C ILE A 166 5.53 -18.33 21.63
N ARG A 167 6.67 -18.84 22.08
CA ARG A 167 7.58 -18.19 23.02
C ARG A 167 8.86 -17.85 22.29
N ILE A 168 9.15 -16.57 22.17
CA ILE A 168 10.36 -16.08 21.49
C ILE A 168 11.58 -16.52 22.30
N ASN A 169 12.61 -17.00 21.62
CA ASN A 169 13.87 -17.35 22.23
C ASN A 169 14.58 -16.08 22.75
N GLU A 170 15.17 -16.14 23.95
CA GLU A 170 15.75 -14.98 24.65
C GLU A 170 16.87 -14.32 23.84
N GLU A 171 17.78 -15.09 23.24
CA GLU A 171 18.84 -14.58 22.36
C GLU A 171 18.26 -13.78 21.18
N TRP A 172 17.11 -14.22 20.65
CA TRP A 172 16.42 -13.53 19.56
C TRP A 172 15.67 -12.28 20.02
N LEU A 173 15.16 -12.24 21.26
CA LEU A 173 14.55 -11.03 21.82
C LEU A 173 15.57 -9.89 21.85
N ASP A 174 16.75 -10.17 22.42
CA ASP A 174 17.83 -9.19 22.55
C ASP A 174 18.29 -8.72 21.16
N TYR A 175 18.48 -9.66 20.23
CA TYR A 175 18.87 -9.33 18.86
C TYR A 175 17.82 -8.51 18.13
N ILE A 176 16.52 -8.82 18.26
CA ILE A 176 15.45 -8.05 17.62
C ILE A 176 15.39 -6.63 18.18
N LEU A 177 15.43 -6.47 19.51
CA LEU A 177 15.35 -5.16 20.16
C LEU A 177 16.57 -4.29 19.81
N ALA A 178 17.77 -4.87 19.81
CA ALA A 178 19.00 -4.15 19.46
C ALA A 178 19.03 -3.72 17.97
N ASN A 179 18.39 -4.47 17.08
CA ASN A 179 18.51 -4.30 15.63
C ASN A 179 17.20 -3.92 14.93
N GLN A 180 16.17 -3.50 15.67
CA GLN A 180 14.80 -3.33 15.16
C GLN A 180 14.71 -2.51 13.86
N SER A 181 15.43 -1.39 13.75
CA SER A 181 15.38 -0.52 12.56
C SER A 181 15.95 -1.22 11.31
N VAL A 182 17.05 -1.97 11.47
CA VAL A 182 17.67 -2.73 10.38
C VAL A 182 16.79 -3.90 9.98
N LEU A 183 16.18 -4.60 10.95
CA LEU A 183 15.26 -5.70 10.70
C LEU A 183 13.99 -5.26 9.96
N LEU A 184 13.41 -4.14 10.38
CA LEU A 184 12.24 -3.57 9.71
C LEU A 184 12.58 -3.13 8.28
N GLY A 185 13.74 -2.49 8.06
CA GLY A 185 14.21 -2.16 6.72
C GLY A 185 14.44 -3.40 5.83
N TRP A 186 15.01 -4.46 6.38
CA TRP A 186 15.24 -5.73 5.67
C TRP A 186 13.93 -6.43 5.30
N LEU A 187 12.96 -6.45 6.23
CA LEU A 187 11.61 -6.94 5.98
C LEU A 187 10.90 -6.12 4.88
N GLN A 188 10.95 -4.79 4.96
CA GLN A 188 10.36 -3.90 3.96
C GLN A 188 10.96 -4.13 2.57
N PHE A 189 12.29 -4.31 2.49
CA PHE A 189 12.97 -4.65 1.24
C PHE A 189 12.39 -5.93 0.61
N HIS A 190 12.31 -7.02 1.35
CA HIS A 190 11.76 -8.28 0.84
C HIS A 190 10.25 -8.20 0.54
N MET A 191 9.50 -7.41 1.30
CA MET A 191 8.08 -7.16 1.02
C MET A 191 7.89 -6.39 -0.31
N ILE A 192 8.71 -5.37 -0.56
CA ILE A 192 8.69 -4.63 -1.83
C ILE A 192 9.03 -5.55 -3.00
N GLU A 193 10.10 -6.34 -2.90
CA GLU A 193 10.47 -7.30 -3.96
C GLU A 193 9.34 -8.31 -4.23
N TYR A 194 8.74 -8.84 -3.16
CA TYR A 194 7.65 -9.79 -3.24
C TYR A 194 6.41 -9.21 -3.94
N LEU A 195 6.01 -7.99 -3.56
CA LEU A 195 4.85 -7.30 -4.10
C LEU A 195 5.09 -6.85 -5.54
N GLN A 196 6.29 -6.34 -5.85
CA GLN A 196 6.64 -5.87 -7.19
C GLN A 196 6.55 -7.00 -8.22
N LYS A 197 6.99 -8.22 -7.86
CA LYS A 197 6.88 -9.40 -8.72
C LYS A 197 5.43 -9.74 -9.09
N ARG A 198 4.48 -9.47 -8.19
CA ARG A 198 3.05 -9.80 -8.35
C ARG A 198 2.23 -8.65 -8.90
N ASN A 199 2.77 -7.44 -8.83
CA ASN A 199 2.12 -6.22 -9.26
C ASN A 199 3.01 -5.48 -10.29
N PRO A 200 3.40 -6.11 -11.41
CA PRO A 200 4.39 -5.54 -12.32
C PRO A 200 3.95 -4.21 -12.97
N SER A 201 2.65 -3.97 -13.07
CA SER A 201 2.06 -2.77 -13.66
C SER A 201 1.59 -1.73 -12.63
N VAL A 202 1.93 -1.92 -11.35
CA VAL A 202 1.51 -1.01 -10.28
C VAL A 202 2.67 -0.09 -9.93
N PRO A 203 2.53 1.23 -10.11
CA PRO A 203 3.59 2.16 -9.78
C PRO A 203 3.75 2.30 -8.26
N GLY A 204 4.96 2.65 -7.82
CA GLY A 204 5.19 3.12 -6.45
C GLY A 204 4.97 2.07 -5.36
N ILE A 205 5.21 0.78 -5.60
CA ILE A 205 5.11 -0.29 -4.59
C ILE A 205 5.81 0.06 -3.25
N PRO A 206 7.01 0.66 -3.22
CA PRO A 206 7.64 1.10 -1.97
C PRO A 206 6.77 2.05 -1.12
N ASN A 207 5.93 2.87 -1.76
CA ASN A 207 5.03 3.79 -1.08
C ASN A 207 3.69 3.14 -0.69
N LYS A 208 3.48 1.88 -1.08
CA LYS A 208 2.23 1.13 -0.88
C LYS A 208 2.31 0.03 0.18
N ILE A 209 3.45 -0.13 0.84
CA ILE A 209 3.62 -1.10 1.94
C ILE A 209 3.09 -0.58 3.28
N SER A 210 2.56 0.65 3.33
CA SER A 210 1.98 1.25 4.53
C SER A 210 1.01 2.39 4.16
N PRO A 211 0.09 2.77 5.06
CA PRO A 211 -0.69 4.00 4.91
C PRO A 211 0.23 5.23 4.80
N PRO A 212 -0.12 6.26 4.02
CA PRO A 212 0.68 7.48 3.92
C PRO A 212 0.64 8.27 5.23
N ALA A 213 1.78 8.79 5.67
CA ALA A 213 1.85 9.62 6.88
C ALA A 213 1.09 10.95 6.72
N LYS A 214 1.37 11.70 5.63
CA LYS A 214 0.65 12.92 5.21
C LYS A 214 0.83 13.12 3.69
N ARG A 215 -0.16 13.70 3.03
CA ARG A 215 -0.06 14.18 1.63
C ARG A 215 0.09 15.70 1.62
N HIS A 216 0.94 16.25 0.75
CA HIS A 216 1.27 17.69 0.73
C HIS A 216 0.79 18.35 -0.57
N LEU A 217 -0.49 18.73 -0.63
CA LEU A 217 -1.10 19.37 -1.82
C LEU A 217 -1.28 20.90 -1.69
N GLU A 218 -0.76 21.52 -0.63
CA GLU A 218 -0.98 22.95 -0.36
C GLU A 218 -0.40 23.87 -1.44
N LYS A 219 0.72 23.49 -2.06
CA LYS A 219 1.32 24.26 -3.16
C LYS A 219 0.46 24.20 -4.42
N VAL A 220 0.00 23.01 -4.78
CA VAL A 220 -0.92 22.78 -5.92
C VAL A 220 -2.24 23.52 -5.70
N LYS A 221 -2.77 23.51 -4.48
CA LYS A 221 -3.96 24.27 -4.11
C LYS A 221 -3.77 25.78 -4.25
N LYS A 222 -2.63 26.32 -3.80
CA LYS A 222 -2.29 27.75 -3.99
C LYS A 222 -2.15 28.11 -5.47
N TYR A 223 -1.52 27.23 -6.26
CA TYR A 223 -1.38 27.38 -7.71
C TYR A 223 -2.74 27.48 -8.41
N TRP A 224 -3.64 26.52 -8.17
CA TRP A 224 -4.97 26.54 -8.76
C TRP A 224 -5.85 27.70 -8.27
N LYS A 225 -5.76 28.09 -6.99
CA LYS A 225 -6.44 29.29 -6.50
C LYS A 225 -6.00 30.55 -7.23
N ALA A 226 -4.70 30.70 -7.48
CA ALA A 226 -4.20 31.84 -8.25
C ALA A 226 -4.74 31.83 -9.68
N ILE A 227 -4.77 30.68 -10.36
CA ILE A 227 -5.35 30.56 -11.71
C ILE A 227 -6.82 30.99 -11.74
N VAL A 228 -7.64 30.50 -10.80
CA VAL A 228 -9.07 30.83 -10.69
C VAL A 228 -9.31 32.33 -10.46
N THR A 229 -8.36 33.05 -9.85
CA THR A 229 -8.45 34.51 -9.69
C THR A 229 -8.08 35.30 -10.95
N VAL A 230 -7.32 34.71 -11.86
CA VAL A 230 -6.89 35.37 -13.11
C VAL A 230 -7.97 35.22 -14.16
N GLU A 231 -8.52 34.02 -14.34
CA GLU A 231 -9.61 33.74 -15.28
C GLU A 231 -10.60 32.69 -14.73
N PRO A 232 -11.87 32.73 -15.17
CA PRO A 232 -12.85 31.70 -14.81
C PRO A 232 -12.37 30.31 -15.23
N VAL A 233 -12.40 29.36 -14.29
CA VAL A 233 -12.14 27.93 -14.54
C VAL A 233 -13.40 27.16 -14.22
N CYS A 234 -13.84 26.30 -15.13
CA CYS A 234 -14.96 25.40 -14.88
C CYS A 234 -14.47 24.06 -14.35
N ASP A 235 -15.13 23.56 -13.30
CA ASP A 235 -14.92 22.23 -12.73
C ASP A 235 -15.15 21.16 -13.81
N ILE A 236 -14.21 20.23 -13.99
CA ILE A 236 -14.29 19.24 -15.06
C ILE A 236 -15.47 18.27 -14.88
N TYR A 237 -15.88 18.01 -13.65
CA TYR A 237 -16.93 17.07 -13.32
C TYR A 237 -18.31 17.71 -13.43
N THR A 238 -18.49 18.89 -12.86
CA THR A 238 -19.81 19.55 -12.78
C THR A 238 -20.06 20.57 -13.88
N GLY A 239 -19.02 21.07 -14.54
CA GLY A 239 -19.11 22.17 -15.51
C GLY A 239 -19.37 23.54 -14.89
N LYS A 240 -19.54 23.63 -13.57
CA LYS A 240 -19.76 24.90 -12.86
C LYS A 240 -18.45 25.66 -12.69
N THR A 241 -18.50 26.99 -12.76
CA THR A 241 -17.34 27.84 -12.49
C THR A 241 -16.91 27.72 -11.04
N LEU A 242 -15.61 27.52 -10.82
CA LEU A 242 -15.01 27.45 -9.49
C LEU A 242 -14.79 28.84 -8.92
N THR A 243 -14.97 28.97 -7.60
CA THR A 243 -14.59 30.15 -6.83
C THR A 243 -13.37 29.82 -5.95
N GLY A 244 -12.52 30.80 -5.66
CA GLY A 244 -11.25 30.59 -4.94
C GLY A 244 -11.39 30.01 -3.52
N GLU A 245 -12.56 30.13 -2.89
CA GLU A 245 -12.83 29.57 -1.56
C GLU A 245 -13.10 28.07 -1.60
N GLU A 246 -13.72 27.57 -2.67
CA GLU A 246 -14.21 26.20 -2.80
C GLU A 246 -13.16 25.22 -3.36
N VAL A 247 -12.04 25.73 -3.87
CA VAL A 247 -10.99 24.92 -4.52
C VAL A 247 -10.44 23.84 -3.58
N SER A 248 -10.74 22.60 -3.94
CA SER A 248 -10.10 21.36 -3.54
C SER A 248 -9.32 20.80 -4.72
N ILE A 249 -8.36 19.92 -4.47
CA ILE A 249 -7.60 19.21 -5.50
C ILE A 249 -8.03 17.75 -5.52
N ASP A 250 -8.37 17.24 -6.71
CA ASP A 250 -8.64 15.83 -6.98
C ASP A 250 -7.52 15.25 -7.87
N HIS A 251 -7.25 13.96 -7.69
CA HIS A 251 -6.40 13.19 -8.60
C HIS A 251 -7.27 12.54 -9.68
N PHE A 252 -7.12 12.95 -10.95
CA PHE A 252 -7.93 12.42 -12.05
C PHE A 252 -7.87 10.89 -12.12
N ILE A 253 -6.66 10.32 -12.08
CA ILE A 253 -6.42 8.91 -11.78
C ILE A 253 -6.17 8.77 -10.27
N PRO A 254 -6.88 7.87 -9.54
CA PRO A 254 -6.81 7.76 -8.09
C PRO A 254 -5.39 7.72 -7.51
N TRP A 255 -5.15 8.51 -6.47
CA TRP A 255 -3.88 8.49 -5.73
C TRP A 255 -3.54 7.11 -5.18
N SER A 256 -4.55 6.35 -4.73
CA SER A 256 -4.39 4.98 -4.28
C SER A 256 -3.84 4.04 -5.37
N TYR A 257 -3.97 4.39 -6.66
CA TYR A 257 -3.27 3.71 -7.75
C TYR A 257 -1.87 4.29 -7.98
N VAL A 258 -1.75 5.61 -8.20
CA VAL A 258 -0.49 6.21 -8.68
C VAL A 258 0.57 6.39 -7.59
N ALA A 259 0.18 6.57 -6.33
CA ALA A 259 1.07 6.84 -5.19
C ALA A 259 2.04 8.02 -5.38
N HIS A 260 1.67 9.00 -6.19
CA HIS A 260 2.40 10.24 -6.44
C HIS A 260 1.44 11.42 -6.70
N ASP A 261 1.96 12.64 -6.57
CA ASP A 261 1.22 13.88 -6.74
C ASP A 261 1.74 14.64 -7.98
N GLU A 262 1.75 13.98 -9.15
CA GLU A 262 2.20 14.61 -10.41
C GLU A 262 1.18 15.66 -10.86
N LEU A 263 1.64 16.87 -11.15
CA LEU A 263 0.80 18.05 -11.37
C LEU A 263 -0.22 17.85 -12.48
N TYR A 264 0.17 17.18 -13.56
CA TYR A 264 -0.68 16.89 -14.71
C TYR A 264 -1.79 15.86 -14.45
N ASN A 265 -1.83 15.24 -13.25
CA ASN A 265 -2.92 14.39 -12.79
C ASN A 265 -3.79 15.08 -11.72
N LEU A 266 -3.56 16.37 -11.42
CA LEU A 266 -4.19 17.11 -10.33
C LEU A 266 -5.10 18.24 -10.84
N THR A 267 -6.41 18.06 -10.67
CA THR A 267 -7.44 18.98 -11.17
C THR A 267 -8.16 19.71 -10.03
N PRO A 268 -8.54 20.99 -10.19
CA PRO A 268 -9.32 21.70 -9.20
C PRO A 268 -10.79 21.26 -9.26
N THR A 269 -11.39 21.07 -8.10
CA THR A 269 -12.82 20.76 -7.96
C THR A 269 -13.32 21.25 -6.60
N THR A 270 -14.56 20.94 -6.24
CA THR A 270 -15.10 21.20 -4.90
C THR A 270 -14.86 20.02 -3.97
N LYS A 271 -14.86 20.26 -2.65
CA LYS A 271 -14.73 19.18 -1.65
C LYS A 271 -15.78 18.09 -1.82
N ASN A 272 -17.03 18.46 -2.10
CA ASN A 272 -18.14 17.51 -2.23
C ASN A 272 -17.93 16.57 -3.41
N VAL A 273 -17.49 17.10 -4.56
CA VAL A 273 -17.20 16.30 -5.75
C VAL A 273 -15.98 15.41 -5.53
N ASN A 274 -14.90 15.94 -4.96
CA ASN A 274 -13.70 15.17 -4.61
C ASN A 274 -14.04 13.99 -3.68
N SER A 275 -14.84 14.24 -2.63
CA SER A 275 -15.31 13.18 -1.73
C SER A 275 -16.25 12.18 -2.40
N SER A 276 -17.11 12.62 -3.32
CA SER A 276 -17.98 11.72 -4.09
C SER A 276 -17.18 10.83 -5.04
N LYS A 277 -16.21 11.40 -5.76
CA LYS A 277 -15.31 10.64 -6.64
C LYS A 277 -14.46 9.66 -5.84
N SER A 278 -13.80 10.13 -4.78
CA SER A 278 -12.92 9.29 -3.96
C SER A 278 -11.89 8.55 -4.84
N ASN A 279 -11.61 7.28 -4.56
CA ASN A 279 -10.69 6.44 -5.33
C ASN A 279 -11.29 5.86 -6.62
N ARG A 280 -12.31 6.49 -7.20
CA ARG A 280 -12.95 6.03 -8.44
C ARG A 280 -12.38 6.73 -9.68
N LEU A 281 -12.35 5.99 -10.78
CA LEU A 281 -11.93 6.48 -12.09
C LEU A 281 -13.07 7.27 -12.75
N PRO A 282 -12.87 8.53 -13.15
CA PRO A 282 -13.88 9.27 -13.90
C PRO A 282 -14.00 8.67 -15.31
N ASP A 283 -15.20 8.69 -15.91
CA ASP A 283 -15.35 8.25 -17.31
C ASP A 283 -14.42 9.01 -18.26
N TRP A 284 -13.54 8.26 -18.93
CA TRP A 284 -12.49 8.83 -19.77
C TRP A 284 -13.07 9.74 -20.87
N ASN A 285 -14.02 9.23 -21.65
CA ASN A 285 -14.57 9.94 -22.80
C ASN A 285 -15.32 11.21 -22.41
N THR A 286 -15.95 11.21 -21.23
CA THR A 286 -16.70 12.37 -20.72
C THR A 286 -15.79 13.45 -20.16
N TYR A 287 -14.77 13.08 -19.38
CA TYR A 287 -14.03 14.02 -18.53
C TYR A 287 -12.63 14.35 -19.05
N PHE A 288 -11.98 13.48 -19.82
CA PHE A 288 -10.60 13.71 -20.27
C PHE A 288 -10.48 14.97 -21.16
N GLY A 289 -11.39 15.17 -22.11
CA GLY A 289 -11.40 16.40 -22.92
C GLY A 289 -11.69 17.68 -22.12
N ARG A 290 -12.30 17.57 -20.94
CA ARG A 290 -12.47 18.70 -20.00
C ARG A 290 -11.18 18.96 -19.23
N LEU A 291 -10.51 17.90 -18.77
CA LEU A 291 -9.18 17.98 -18.16
C LEU A 291 -8.18 18.67 -19.11
N CYS A 292 -8.08 18.24 -20.37
CA CYS A 292 -7.18 18.86 -21.34
C CYS A 292 -7.39 20.37 -21.48
N ARG A 293 -8.65 20.81 -21.51
CA ARG A 293 -9.00 22.23 -21.63
C ARG A 293 -8.52 23.04 -20.43
N ILE A 294 -8.78 22.57 -19.21
CA ILE A 294 -8.39 23.32 -18.00
C ILE A 294 -6.87 23.31 -17.78
N GLU A 295 -6.20 22.19 -18.07
CA GLU A 295 -4.75 22.06 -17.94
C GLU A 295 -4.04 22.97 -18.95
N TYR A 296 -4.54 23.04 -20.19
CA TYR A 296 -4.01 23.96 -21.19
C TYR A 296 -4.30 25.43 -20.87
N GLN A 297 -5.47 25.75 -20.34
CA GLN A 297 -5.77 27.09 -19.84
C GLN A 297 -4.80 27.49 -18.72
N ALA A 298 -4.54 26.58 -17.77
CA ALA A 298 -3.57 26.78 -16.69
C ALA A 298 -2.15 26.99 -17.26
N TYR A 299 -1.72 26.18 -18.22
CA TYR A 299 -0.47 26.33 -18.95
C TYR A 299 -0.33 27.72 -19.61
N GLN A 300 -1.36 28.20 -20.31
CA GLN A 300 -1.34 29.52 -20.94
C GLN A 300 -1.26 30.66 -19.91
N ILE A 301 -2.01 30.56 -18.82
CA ILE A 301 -1.97 31.54 -17.72
C ILE A 301 -0.58 31.54 -17.06
N MET A 302 -0.02 30.35 -16.82
CA MET A 302 1.30 30.17 -16.22
C MET A 302 2.40 30.89 -17.00
N TRP A 303 2.34 30.91 -18.33
CA TRP A 303 3.34 31.61 -19.15
C TRP A 303 3.15 33.14 -19.24
N ARG A 304 1.92 33.65 -19.12
CA ARG A 304 1.65 35.11 -19.24
C ARG A 304 1.52 35.84 -17.90
N ASN A 305 1.28 35.13 -16.79
CA ASN A 305 1.08 35.72 -15.47
C ASN A 305 2.25 35.40 -14.53
N ARG A 306 3.01 36.44 -14.13
CA ARG A 306 4.22 36.29 -13.29
C ARG A 306 3.95 35.63 -11.94
N THR A 307 2.82 35.90 -11.31
CA THR A 307 2.46 35.33 -10.00
C THR A 307 2.17 33.84 -10.13
N VAL A 308 1.39 33.44 -11.14
CA VAL A 308 1.10 32.03 -11.41
C VAL A 308 2.38 31.29 -11.83
N HIS A 309 3.24 31.91 -12.64
CA HIS A 309 4.53 31.35 -13.02
C HIS A 309 5.41 31.05 -11.79
N ALA A 310 5.52 31.98 -10.85
CA ALA A 310 6.30 31.75 -9.62
C ALA A 310 5.75 30.59 -8.78
N LEU A 311 4.41 30.45 -8.69
CA LEU A 311 3.77 29.33 -8.01
C LEU A 311 4.01 28.00 -8.74
N PHE A 312 3.98 28.00 -10.08
CA PHE A 312 4.33 26.84 -10.89
C PHE A 312 5.77 26.39 -10.64
N GLU A 313 6.74 27.31 -10.61
CA GLU A 313 8.15 26.99 -10.32
C GLU A 313 8.33 26.33 -8.95
N HIS A 314 7.49 26.66 -7.96
CA HIS A 314 7.46 25.94 -6.68
C HIS A 314 6.82 24.55 -6.79
N CYS A 315 5.76 24.40 -7.57
CA CYS A 315 5.10 23.10 -7.78
C CYS A 315 6.00 22.15 -8.57
N LYS A 316 6.65 22.64 -9.64
CA LYS A 316 7.55 21.88 -10.52
C LYS A 316 8.62 21.10 -9.75
N LYS A 317 9.17 21.68 -8.67
CA LYS A 317 10.21 21.05 -7.85
C LYS A 317 9.76 19.80 -7.10
N GLU A 318 8.45 19.63 -6.87
CA GLU A 318 7.90 18.54 -6.05
C GLU A 318 6.88 17.67 -6.80
N HIS A 319 6.27 18.21 -7.85
CA HIS A 319 5.11 17.63 -8.53
C HIS A 319 5.34 17.44 -10.04
N ILE A 320 6.59 17.57 -10.51
CA ILE A 320 6.98 17.18 -11.87
C ILE A 320 8.31 16.44 -11.77
N ASN A 321 8.27 15.11 -11.73
CA ASN A 321 9.48 14.29 -11.54
C ASN A 321 10.15 13.85 -12.85
N SER A 322 9.48 14.02 -13.99
CA SER A 322 9.98 13.65 -15.31
C SER A 322 10.34 14.88 -16.16
N GLN A 323 11.60 14.95 -16.61
CA GLN A 323 12.04 15.97 -17.56
C GLN A 323 11.29 15.86 -18.90
N ASP A 324 10.94 14.65 -19.31
CA ASP A 324 10.16 14.41 -20.54
C ASP A 324 8.73 14.97 -20.40
N ALA A 325 8.07 14.74 -19.26
CA ALA A 325 6.77 15.33 -18.98
C ALA A 325 6.86 16.86 -18.90
N LEU A 326 7.93 17.39 -18.32
CA LEU A 326 8.17 18.83 -18.26
C LEU A 326 8.22 19.46 -19.65
N ILE A 327 9.01 18.89 -20.56
CA ILE A 327 9.16 19.38 -21.93
C ILE A 327 7.85 19.22 -22.72
N LYS A 328 7.21 18.05 -22.64
CA LYS A 328 6.00 17.73 -23.40
C LYS A 328 4.78 18.59 -23.02
N LEU A 329 4.67 18.97 -21.75
CA LEU A 329 3.48 19.66 -21.23
C LEU A 329 3.70 21.12 -20.88
N TYR A 330 4.93 21.58 -20.69
CA TYR A 330 5.16 22.93 -20.18
C TYR A 330 6.17 23.75 -20.99
N ASP A 331 6.70 23.27 -22.12
CA ASP A 331 7.51 24.11 -23.01
C ASP A 331 6.66 25.24 -23.63
N PRO A 332 7.13 26.50 -23.66
CA PRO A 332 6.33 27.66 -24.10
C PRO A 332 5.93 27.63 -25.59
N SER A 333 6.53 26.76 -26.40
CA SER A 333 6.25 26.65 -27.84
C SER A 333 5.11 25.69 -28.18
N ILE A 334 4.61 24.92 -27.20
CA ILE A 334 3.61 23.87 -27.48
C ILE A 334 2.24 24.48 -27.78
N GLY A 335 1.64 24.01 -28.86
CA GLY A 335 0.25 24.31 -29.23
C GLY A 335 -0.74 23.38 -28.53
N GLN A 336 -2.01 23.76 -28.58
CA GLN A 336 -3.11 23.05 -27.92
C GLN A 336 -3.22 21.58 -28.33
N GLU A 337 -3.19 21.30 -29.64
CA GLU A 337 -3.33 19.93 -30.15
C GLU A 337 -2.21 19.02 -29.66
N THR A 338 -0.97 19.52 -29.71
CA THR A 338 0.22 18.82 -29.20
C THR A 338 0.14 18.61 -27.69
N PHE A 339 -0.29 19.62 -26.92
CA PHE A 339 -0.48 19.48 -25.48
C PHE A 339 -1.50 18.37 -25.16
N TYR A 340 -2.66 18.38 -25.83
CA TYR A 340 -3.74 17.42 -25.58
C TYR A 340 -3.26 16.00 -25.88
N LYS A 341 -2.54 15.84 -26.99
CA LYS A 341 -1.97 14.55 -27.38
C LYS A 341 -0.93 14.06 -26.38
N ASN A 342 -0.02 14.93 -25.95
CA ASN A 342 1.00 14.60 -24.96
C ASN A 342 0.39 14.21 -23.61
N LEU A 343 -0.65 14.91 -23.16
CA LEU A 343 -1.35 14.59 -21.91
C LEU A 343 -2.06 13.24 -22.00
N GLU A 344 -2.66 12.92 -23.15
CA GLU A 344 -3.30 11.62 -23.41
C GLU A 344 -2.27 10.50 -23.37
N ASP A 345 -1.14 10.67 -24.05
CA ASP A 345 -0.08 9.67 -24.12
C ASP A 345 0.55 9.39 -22.74
N ILE A 346 0.51 10.35 -21.83
CA ILE A 346 0.96 10.21 -20.43
C ILE A 346 -0.10 9.52 -19.57
N LEU A 347 -1.35 9.99 -19.59
CA LEU A 347 -2.38 9.56 -18.63
C LEU A 347 -3.15 8.31 -19.07
N HIS A 348 -3.43 8.12 -20.35
CA HIS A 348 -4.30 7.04 -20.82
C HIS A 348 -3.74 5.64 -20.51
N PRO A 349 -2.43 5.35 -20.67
CA PRO A 349 -1.87 4.06 -20.27
C PRO A 349 -2.02 3.81 -18.76
N VAL A 350 -1.79 4.84 -17.94
CA VAL A 350 -1.89 4.77 -16.47
C VAL A 350 -3.35 4.54 -16.05
N TYR A 351 -4.30 5.23 -16.68
CA TYR A 351 -5.73 5.06 -16.45
C TYR A 351 -6.20 3.64 -16.77
N ASN A 352 -5.80 3.11 -17.93
CA ASN A 352 -6.17 1.75 -18.33
C ASN A 352 -5.57 0.69 -17.41
N SER A 353 -4.34 0.89 -16.93
CA SER A 353 -3.74 -0.02 -15.96
C SER A 353 -4.45 0.03 -14.60
N ALA A 354 -4.91 1.20 -14.15
CA ALA A 354 -5.74 1.31 -12.96
C ALA A 354 -7.08 0.56 -13.13
N LEU A 355 -7.73 0.72 -14.28
CA LEU A 355 -8.98 0.05 -14.61
C LEU A 355 -8.83 -1.47 -14.63
N ASN A 356 -7.76 -1.99 -15.26
CA ASN A 356 -7.46 -3.42 -15.32
C ASN A 356 -7.17 -4.02 -13.94
N MET A 357 -6.69 -3.22 -13.00
CA MET A 357 -6.49 -3.64 -11.60
C MET A 357 -7.79 -3.62 -10.77
N GLY A 358 -8.92 -3.23 -11.38
CA GLY A 358 -10.23 -3.26 -10.73
C GLY A 358 -10.57 -2.00 -9.94
N PHE A 359 -9.96 -0.85 -10.24
CA PHE A 359 -10.44 0.42 -9.70
C PHE A 359 -11.84 0.73 -10.26
N PRO A 360 -12.85 1.00 -9.40
CA PRO A 360 -14.21 1.22 -9.85
C PRO A 360 -14.36 2.53 -10.63
N LYS A 361 -15.28 2.56 -11.59
CA LYS A 361 -15.66 3.80 -12.28
C LYS A 361 -16.52 4.67 -11.36
N TRP A 362 -16.41 5.97 -11.54
CA TRP A 362 -17.23 6.97 -10.87
C TRP A 362 -18.45 7.28 -11.71
N GLU A 363 -19.62 7.12 -11.09
CA GLU A 363 -20.88 7.61 -11.63
C GLU A 363 -21.22 8.90 -10.90
N ALA A 364 -21.30 10.00 -11.65
CA ALA A 364 -21.77 11.25 -11.09
C ALA A 364 -23.21 11.02 -10.60
N SER A 365 -23.44 11.22 -9.30
CA SER A 365 -24.79 11.23 -8.75
C SER A 365 -25.59 12.23 -9.57
N GLY A 366 -26.72 11.81 -10.14
CA GLY A 366 -27.58 12.66 -10.97
C GLY A 366 -27.75 14.02 -10.30
N SER A 367 -27.28 15.05 -11.00
CA SER A 367 -27.32 16.45 -10.58
C SER A 367 -28.75 16.95 -10.41
#